data_AF-A0A4U6KYC3-F1
#
_entry.id   AF-A0A4U6KYC3-F1
#
_cell.length_a   1.000
_cell.length_b   1.000
_cell.length_c   1.000
_cell.angle_alpha   90.00
_cell.angle_beta   90.00
_cell.angle_gamma   90.00
#
_symmetry.space_group_name_H-M   'P 1'
#
loop_
_entity.id
_entity.type
_entity.pdbx_description
1 polymer ?
#
loop_
_entity_poly.entity_id
_entity_poly.type
_entity_poly.pdbx_seq_one_letter_code
_entity_poly.pdbx_strand_id
1 'polypeptide(L)'
;YLSEADRRLQVQSDLPWWLVCRGTIHKFRCVPHLTGRRFEHGVTDCYTLFRDAYHLAGIEMPDFWREDDWWRNGQNLYLDNLEAT
;
A
#
# COMPACT_ATOMS: atom_id res chain seq x y z
N TYR A 1 7.77 -8.45 -6.44
CA TYR A 1 6.37 -8.61 -5.99
C TYR A 1 6.15 -10.07 -5.57
N LEU A 2 5.11 -10.34 -4.78
CA LEU A 2 4.75 -11.69 -4.33
C LEU A 2 3.90 -12.41 -5.38
N SER A 3 4.02 -13.74 -5.49
CA SER A 3 3.14 -14.53 -6.37
C SER A 3 1.70 -14.57 -5.84
N GLU A 4 0.75 -15.05 -6.64
CA GLU A 4 -0.64 -15.22 -6.20
C GLU A 4 -0.75 -16.15 -4.97
N ALA A 5 0.01 -17.25 -4.96
CA ALA A 5 0.02 -18.20 -3.85
C ALA A 5 0.57 -17.55 -2.57
N ASP A 6 1.67 -16.82 -2.68
CA ASP A 6 2.25 -16.06 -1.56
C ASP A 6 1.24 -15.06 -1.00
N ARG A 7 0.53 -14.35 -1.89
CA ARG A 7 -0.47 -13.36 -1.52
C ARG A 7 -1.65 -13.98 -0.77
N ARG A 8 -2.15 -15.14 -1.22
CA ARG A 8 -3.22 -15.86 -0.51
C ARG A 8 -2.80 -16.24 0.90
N LEU A 9 -1.60 -16.80 1.05
CA LEU A 9 -1.06 -17.20 2.35
C LEU A 9 -0.76 -16.01 3.25
N GLN A 10 -0.25 -14.90 2.70
CA GLN A 10 0.01 -13.68 3.47
C GLN A 10 -1.29 -13.14 4.07
N VAL A 11 -2.35 -13.03 3.25
CA VAL A 11 -3.68 -12.59 3.69
C VAL A 11 -4.27 -13.54 4.74
N GLN A 12 -4.07 -14.86 4.58
CA GLN A 12 -4.52 -15.84 5.58
C GLN A 12 -3.78 -15.71 6.92
N SER A 13 -2.48 -15.41 6.88
CA SER A 13 -1.67 -15.25 8.09
C SER A 13 -1.87 -13.90 8.79
N ASP A 14 -2.32 -12.89 8.04
CA ASP A 14 -2.43 -11.49 8.46
C ASP A 14 -1.15 -10.91 9.10
N LEU A 15 0.01 -11.32 8.60
CA LEU A 15 1.31 -10.89 9.10
C LEU A 15 2.17 -10.23 8.01
N PRO A 16 3.03 -9.27 8.38
CA PRO A 16 4.06 -8.78 7.47
C PRO A 16 5.04 -9.92 7.16
N TRP A 17 5.40 -10.06 5.89
CA TRP A 17 6.30 -11.12 5.44
C TRP A 17 7.67 -10.53 5.10
N TRP A 18 8.72 -11.21 5.55
CA TRP A 18 10.10 -10.80 5.31
C TRP A 18 10.78 -11.90 4.53
N LEU A 19 11.23 -11.58 3.31
CA LEU A 19 11.88 -12.53 2.41
C LEU A 19 13.35 -12.14 2.27
N VAL A 20 14.23 -13.12 2.41
CA VAL A 20 15.67 -12.93 2.18
C VAL A 20 16.04 -13.51 0.83
N CYS A 21 16.50 -12.67 -0.10
CA CYS A 21 16.94 -13.08 -1.42
C CYS A 21 18.33 -12.50 -1.68
N ARG A 22 19.31 -13.37 -1.99
CA ARG A 22 20.70 -12.95 -2.31
C ARG A 22 21.30 -11.99 -1.26
N GLY A 23 21.06 -12.25 0.02
CA GLY A 23 21.54 -11.42 1.13
C GLY A 23 20.77 -10.10 1.34
N THR A 24 19.73 -9.83 0.55
CA THR A 24 18.86 -8.64 0.70
C THR A 24 17.57 -9.02 1.40
N ILE A 25 17.12 -8.21 2.37
CA ILE A 25 15.85 -8.38 3.07
C ILE A 25 14.78 -7.54 2.36
N HIS A 26 13.72 -8.20 1.91
CA HIS A 26 12.54 -7.58 1.32
C HIS A 26 11.37 -7.69 2.30
N LYS A 27 10.76 -6.56 2.65
CA LYS A 27 9.64 -6.49 3.57
C LYS A 27 8.35 -6.25 2.80
N PHE A 28 7.36 -7.11 2.98
CA PHE A 28 6.06 -7.00 2.36
C PHE A 28 5.00 -6.74 3.43
N ARG A 29 4.26 -5.65 3.28
CA ARG A 29 3.12 -5.33 4.14
C ARG A 29 2.01 -6.34 3.83
N CYS A 30 1.29 -6.79 4.86
CA CYS A 30 0.04 -7.49 4.63
C CYS A 30 -0.95 -6.46 4.08
N VAL A 31 -1.42 -6.68 2.86
CA VAL A 31 -2.37 -5.78 2.19
C VAL A 31 -3.67 -6.57 2.01
N PRO A 32 -4.79 -6.16 2.60
CA PRO A 32 -6.07 -6.85 2.42
C PRO A 32 -6.56 -6.70 0.96
N HIS A 33 -7.66 -7.35 0.59
CA HIS A 33 -8.28 -7.12 -0.72
C HIS A 33 -8.59 -5.63 -0.93
N LEU A 34 -8.25 -5.09 -2.10
CA LEU A 34 -8.45 -3.65 -2.41
C LEU A 34 -9.93 -3.26 -2.35
N THR A 35 -10.81 -4.17 -2.78
CA THR A 35 -12.26 -3.97 -2.78
C THR A 35 -12.91 -4.38 -1.47
N GLY A 36 -14.01 -3.72 -1.10
CA GLY A 36 -14.81 -4.08 0.09
C GLY A 36 -14.29 -3.52 1.41
N ARG A 37 -13.23 -2.72 1.38
CA ARG A 37 -12.72 -2.02 2.57
C ARG A 37 -13.67 -0.89 2.96
N ARG A 38 -13.89 -0.72 4.27
CA ARG A 38 -14.54 0.47 4.79
C ARG A 38 -13.60 1.65 4.64
N PHE A 39 -14.12 2.81 4.23
CA PHE A 39 -13.34 4.04 4.20
C PHE A 39 -13.07 4.55 5.62
N GLU A 40 -11.80 4.78 5.93
CA GLU A 40 -11.35 5.43 7.17
C GLU A 40 -10.15 6.32 6.82
N HIS A 41 -10.28 7.64 7.05
CA HIS A 41 -9.26 8.62 6.67
C HIS A 41 -7.91 8.30 7.33
N GLY A 42 -6.83 8.34 6.55
CA GLY A 42 -5.48 8.01 7.01
C GLY A 42 -5.20 6.51 7.20
N VAL A 43 -6.23 5.66 7.26
CA VAL A 43 -6.10 4.21 7.48
C VAL A 43 -6.41 3.44 6.19
N THR A 44 -7.65 3.50 5.71
CA THR A 44 -8.14 2.84 4.48
C THR A 44 -8.85 3.84 3.59
N ASP A 45 -8.16 4.95 3.30
CA ASP A 45 -8.65 5.98 2.40
C ASP A 45 -8.21 5.77 0.94
N CYS A 46 -8.52 6.76 0.11
CA CYS A 46 -8.20 6.77 -1.31
C CYS A 46 -6.68 6.75 -1.59
N TYR A 47 -5.86 7.40 -0.76
CA TYR A 47 -4.40 7.38 -0.92
C TYR A 47 -3.81 6.04 -0.46
N THR A 48 -4.29 5.47 0.66
CA THR A 48 -3.86 4.14 1.09
C THR A 48 -4.23 3.08 0.04
N LEU A 49 -5.43 3.17 -0.57
CA LEU A 49 -5.83 2.27 -1.65
C LEU A 49 -4.87 2.35 -2.84
N PHE A 50 -4.50 3.56 -3.25
CA PHE A 50 -3.52 3.82 -4.30
C PHE A 50 -2.16 3.21 -3.94
N ARG A 51 -1.60 3.55 -2.77
CA ARG A 51 -0.32 2.99 -2.30
C ARG A 51 -0.33 1.47 -2.26
N ASP A 52 -1.41 0.87 -1.78
CA ASP A 52 -1.55 -0.58 -1.71
C ASP A 52 -1.60 -1.21 -3.10
N ALA A 53 -2.28 -0.62 -4.07
CA ALA A 53 -2.28 -1.12 -5.45
C ALA A 53 -0.85 -1.13 -6.06
N TYR A 54 -0.08 -0.06 -5.84
CA TYR A 54 1.31 0.01 -6.30
C TYR A 54 2.23 -0.96 -5.55
N HIS A 55 2.05 -1.10 -4.23
CA HIS A 55 2.79 -2.09 -3.43
C HIS A 55 2.60 -3.51 -3.99
N LEU A 56 1.37 -3.86 -4.37
CA LEU A 56 1.05 -5.14 -5.01
C LEU A 56 1.71 -5.31 -6.38
N ALA A 57 1.91 -4.21 -7.11
CA ALA A 57 2.69 -4.17 -8.35
C ALA A 57 4.22 -4.17 -8.11
N GLY A 58 4.67 -4.11 -6.85
CA GLY A 58 6.09 -4.09 -6.48
C GLY A 58 6.72 -2.70 -6.44
N ILE A 59 5.91 -1.65 -6.39
CA ILE A 59 6.34 -0.25 -6.30
C ILE A 59 5.93 0.27 -4.92
N GLU A 60 6.90 0.68 -4.10
CA GLU A 60 6.60 1.31 -2.81
C GLU A 60 6.28 2.79 -3.03
N MET A 61 5.14 3.25 -2.50
CA MET A 61 4.81 4.67 -2.41
C MET A 61 4.98 5.16 -0.97
N PRO A 62 5.34 6.43 -0.74
CA PRO A 62 5.51 6.96 0.61
C PRO A 62 4.19 6.92 1.41
N ASP A 63 4.31 6.85 2.73
CA ASP A 63 3.22 7.13 3.65
C ASP A 63 3.50 8.45 4.37
N PHE A 64 2.53 9.35 4.36
CA PHE A 64 2.65 10.67 4.98
C PHE A 64 1.30 11.11 5.55
N TRP A 65 1.39 12.03 6.51
CA TRP A 65 0.22 12.68 7.06
C TRP A 65 -0.46 13.55 6.01
N ARG A 66 -1.79 13.48 5.97
CA ARG A 66 -2.63 14.21 5.04
C ARG A 66 -3.89 14.71 5.76
N GLU A 67 -4.28 15.94 5.46
CA GLU A 67 -5.48 16.56 6.00
C GLU A 67 -6.73 15.79 5.55
N ASP A 68 -7.78 15.75 6.36
CA ASP A 68 -9.05 15.16 5.93
C ASP A 68 -9.67 16.00 4.80
N ASP A 69 -10.43 15.36 3.91
CA ASP A 69 -11.04 15.99 2.72
C ASP A 69 -10.03 16.70 1.77
N TRP A 70 -8.73 16.39 1.83
CA TRP A 70 -7.70 16.98 0.94
C TRP A 70 -8.05 16.92 -0.55
N TRP A 71 -8.75 15.87 -0.98
CA TRP A 71 -9.20 15.67 -2.37
C TRP A 71 -10.27 16.68 -2.80
N ARG A 72 -10.99 17.29 -1.85
CA ARG A 72 -11.95 18.39 -2.11
C ARG A 72 -11.26 19.75 -2.22
N ASN A 73 -10.08 19.87 -1.62
CA ASN A 73 -9.32 21.12 -1.58
C ASN A 73 -8.45 21.34 -2.83
N GLY A 74 -8.65 20.52 -3.87
CA GLY A 74 -7.90 20.62 -5.14
C GLY A 74 -6.46 20.08 -5.07
N GLN A 75 -6.08 19.44 -3.97
CA GLN A 75 -4.76 18.81 -3.83
C GLN A 75 -4.71 17.49 -4.61
N ASN A 76 -3.59 17.20 -5.26
CA ASN A 76 -3.38 15.95 -6.00
C ASN A 76 -2.22 15.15 -5.40
N LEU A 77 -2.41 14.73 -4.15
CA LEU A 77 -1.40 14.01 -3.39
C LEU A 77 -0.92 12.71 -4.08
N TYR A 78 -1.69 12.16 -5.02
CA TYR A 78 -1.28 11.00 -5.83
C TYR A 78 -0.09 11.34 -6.73
N LEU A 79 -0.21 12.42 -7.52
CA LEU A 79 0.82 12.84 -8.48
C LEU A 79 1.96 13.57 -7.79
N ASP A 80 1.65 14.41 -6.80
CA ASP A 80 2.64 15.20 -6.07
C ASP A 80 3.70 14.31 -5.37
N ASN A 81 3.33 13.06 -5.05
CA ASN A 81 4.20 12.09 -4.39
C ASN A 81 4.69 10.96 -5.30
N LEU A 82 4.42 11.04 -6.62
CA LEU A 82 4.94 10.09 -7.61
C LEU A 82 6.40 10.38 -8.00
N GLU A 83 6.82 11.64 -7.98
CA GLU A 83 8.20 12.05 -8.27
C GLU A 83 9.17 11.79 -7.11
N ALA A 84 8.64 11.52 -5.91
CA ALA A 84 9.43 11.28 -4.71
C ALA A 84 9.87 9.81 -4.54
N THR A 85 9.49 8.92 -5.46
CA THR A 85 9.83 7.49 -5.48
C THR A 85 11.06 7.21 -6.33
#